data_AF-A0A8J7MX43-F1
#
_entry.id   AF-A0A8J7MX43-F1
#
_cell.length_a   1.000
_cell.length_b   1.000
_cell.length_c   1.000
_cell.angle_alpha   90.00
_cell.angle_beta   90.00
_cell.angle_gamma   90.00
#
_symmetry.space_group_name_H-M   'P 1'
#
loop_
_entity.id
_entity.type
_entity.pdbx_description
1 polymer ?
#
loop_
_entity_poly.entity_id
_entity_poly.type
_entity_poly.pdbx_seq_one_letter_code
_entity_poly.pdbx_strand_id
1 'polypeptide(L)'
;MKVKHYIALAALTLPLAANAQSINFETENEGYTKLGVFDTWEKSPFRTGALEGNVKVIANPYKEKDALAGDTNMSDHVLAFQRSRWGSNTFGVRVTLKDAIKLSQTPQYVHVKMRKPKSGRVMCFALGSRQDRPWQSKDVVQVEATCKSKVYTDKWFDAVFALTGANGVNVHSLVFAPDVESTHDLNEDFVVYIDDIEVNGSALTRIEYNVYPINFDKTATKENNNRYTSGATITSADGTQTISTNQQSDKRLYQDRLSQSIKAKAGEKLSASVQYTGGWMNAYLYLDRNKDGKFDTSLNADGTPATSSDVLSYSNYKNKNSVGAGTGNCNTTALPDFTLPADLTPGFYRLRFKV
;
A
#
# COMPACT_ATOMS: atom_id res chain seq x y z
N MET A 1 -9.01 26.76 18.29
CA MET A 1 -8.56 26.42 16.92
C MET A 1 -7.96 25.02 16.96
N LYS A 2 -8.72 23.99 16.55
CA LYS A 2 -8.32 22.58 16.68
C LYS A 2 -7.57 22.16 15.42
N VAL A 3 -6.24 22.06 15.50
CA VAL A 3 -5.39 21.51 14.43
C VAL A 3 -5.48 19.99 14.52
N LYS A 4 -6.26 19.38 13.61
CA LYS A 4 -6.30 17.93 13.43
C LYS A 4 -4.97 17.49 12.80
N HIS A 5 -4.22 16.65 13.51
CA HIS A 5 -2.98 16.06 13.04
C HIS A 5 -3.33 14.86 12.15
N TYR A 6 -3.19 15.04 10.83
CA TYR A 6 -3.13 13.91 9.89
C TYR A 6 -1.72 13.32 9.96
N ILE A 7 -1.57 12.15 10.57
CA ILE A 7 -0.36 11.34 10.43
C ILE A 7 -0.53 10.58 9.12
N ALA A 8 -0.12 11.22 8.02
CA ALA A 8 0.22 10.53 6.80
C ALA A 8 1.51 9.74 7.05
N LEU A 9 1.45 8.42 6.88
CA LEU A 9 2.64 7.58 6.81
C LEU A 9 3.54 8.16 5.72
N ALA A 10 4.77 8.51 6.11
CA ALA A 10 5.69 9.32 5.33
C ALA A 10 5.82 8.84 3.88
N ALA A 11 5.44 9.72 2.96
CA ALA A 11 5.86 9.70 1.57
C ALA A 11 7.39 9.67 1.52
N LEU A 12 7.96 8.50 1.23
CA LEU A 12 9.30 8.42 0.67
C LEU A 12 9.20 8.99 -0.74
N THR A 13 9.98 10.04 -0.97
CA THR A 13 10.09 10.77 -2.23
C THR A 13 10.42 9.82 -3.38
N LEU A 14 9.36 9.32 -4.03
CA LEU A 14 9.45 8.81 -5.38
C LEU A 14 9.81 10.00 -6.30
N PRO A 15 10.59 9.80 -7.37
CA PRO A 15 10.68 10.79 -8.42
C PRO A 15 9.24 11.13 -8.83
N LEU A 16 8.86 12.41 -8.75
CA LEU A 16 7.55 12.89 -9.20
C LEU A 16 7.39 12.43 -10.65
N ALA A 17 6.62 11.37 -10.86
CA ALA A 17 6.18 11.00 -12.20
C ALA A 17 5.31 12.16 -12.69
N ALA A 18 5.67 12.74 -13.83
CA ALA A 18 5.14 14.00 -14.33
C ALA A 18 3.64 13.99 -14.72
N ASN A 19 2.86 12.97 -14.34
CA ASN A 19 1.41 12.86 -14.60
C ASN A 19 0.69 12.07 -13.49
N ALA A 20 0.96 12.36 -12.22
CA ALA A 20 0.17 11.77 -11.13
C ALA A 20 -1.25 12.39 -11.12
N GLN A 21 -2.28 11.59 -11.36
CA GLN A 21 -3.68 11.99 -11.25
C GLN A 21 -4.30 11.23 -10.08
N SER A 22 -5.02 11.93 -9.20
CA SER A 22 -5.76 11.33 -8.09
C SER A 22 -7.23 11.71 -8.19
N ILE A 23 -8.11 10.76 -7.90
CA ILE A 23 -9.56 10.91 -7.91
C ILE A 23 -10.06 10.29 -6.61
N ASN A 24 -10.70 11.10 -5.79
CA ASN A 24 -11.31 10.69 -4.53
C ASN A 24 -12.81 11.06 -4.54
N PHE A 25 -13.52 10.63 -3.51
CA PHE A 25 -14.96 10.90 -3.38
C PHE A 25 -15.29 11.78 -2.17
N GLU A 26 -14.30 12.48 -1.62
CA GLU A 26 -14.49 13.38 -0.46
C GLU A 26 -15.14 14.69 -0.84
N THR A 27 -14.79 15.21 -2.02
CA THR A 27 -15.42 16.37 -2.62
C THR A 27 -16.03 15.99 -3.96
N GLU A 28 -17.26 16.45 -4.20
CA GLU A 28 -17.92 16.19 -5.47
C GLU A 28 -17.12 16.76 -6.64
N ASN A 29 -16.94 15.95 -7.69
CA ASN A 29 -16.23 16.29 -8.93
C ASN A 29 -14.71 16.56 -8.74
N GLU A 30 -14.12 16.05 -7.67
CA GLU A 30 -12.67 16.06 -7.47
C GLU A 30 -11.99 14.97 -8.31
N GLY A 31 -11.57 15.34 -9.52
CA GLY A 31 -10.87 14.44 -10.46
C GLY A 31 -11.80 13.69 -11.44
N TYR A 32 -13.12 13.79 -11.28
CA TYR A 32 -14.13 13.21 -12.16
C TYR A 32 -15.21 14.23 -12.55
N THR A 33 -15.95 13.95 -13.62
CA THR A 33 -17.06 14.80 -14.13
C THR A 33 -18.42 14.10 -14.13
N LYS A 34 -18.43 12.76 -14.16
CA LYS A 34 -19.65 11.96 -14.12
C LYS A 34 -19.35 10.58 -13.57
N LEU A 35 -20.30 10.06 -12.80
CA LEU A 35 -20.31 8.68 -12.30
C LEU A 35 -21.48 7.94 -12.95
N GLY A 36 -21.32 6.65 -13.19
CA GLY A 36 -22.31 5.85 -13.90
C GLY A 36 -21.98 4.37 -13.84
N VAL A 37 -22.69 3.59 -14.65
CA VAL A 37 -22.34 2.21 -14.96
C VAL A 37 -22.04 2.09 -16.45
N PHE A 38 -21.32 1.03 -16.83
CA PHE A 38 -21.06 0.71 -18.21
C PHE A 38 -20.96 -0.79 -18.41
N ASP A 39 -21.40 -1.26 -19.58
CA ASP A 39 -21.27 -2.64 -20.02
C ASP A 39 -20.62 -2.64 -21.41
N THR A 40 -19.65 -3.52 -21.65
CA THR A 40 -19.05 -3.63 -22.98
C THR A 40 -20.01 -4.31 -23.96
N TRP A 41 -20.96 -5.11 -23.46
CA TRP A 41 -21.98 -5.74 -24.30
C TRP A 41 -23.02 -4.72 -24.76
N GLU A 42 -23.03 -4.41 -26.05
CA GLU A 42 -23.84 -3.32 -26.60
C GLU A 42 -25.35 -3.52 -26.43
N LYS A 43 -25.81 -4.78 -26.37
CA LYS A 43 -27.21 -5.13 -26.14
C LYS A 43 -27.59 -5.26 -24.65
N SER A 44 -26.65 -4.95 -23.75
CA SER A 44 -26.93 -4.95 -22.32
C SER A 44 -28.12 -4.03 -21.99
N PRO A 45 -29.01 -4.44 -21.07
CA PRO A 45 -30.12 -3.59 -20.66
C PRO A 45 -29.66 -2.25 -20.08
N PHE A 46 -28.44 -2.19 -19.52
CA PHE A 46 -27.83 -0.96 -19.01
C PHE A 46 -27.26 -0.07 -20.13
N ARG A 47 -26.83 -0.65 -21.26
CA ARG A 47 -26.36 0.08 -22.44
C ARG A 47 -27.51 0.64 -23.27
N THR A 48 -28.61 -0.09 -23.33
CA THR A 48 -29.82 0.28 -24.08
C THR A 48 -30.76 1.20 -23.29
N GLY A 49 -30.51 1.40 -22.00
CA GLY A 49 -31.34 2.22 -21.11
C GLY A 49 -32.62 1.52 -20.62
N ALA A 50 -32.77 0.22 -20.88
CA ALA A 50 -33.87 -0.58 -20.35
C ALA A 50 -33.79 -0.76 -18.82
N LEU A 51 -32.57 -0.74 -18.27
CA LEU A 51 -32.31 -0.70 -16.83
C LEU A 51 -31.36 0.44 -16.49
N GLU A 52 -31.63 1.12 -15.38
CA GLU A 52 -30.74 2.11 -14.79
C GLU A 52 -29.81 1.44 -13.77
N GLY A 53 -28.52 1.78 -13.80
CA GLY A 53 -27.55 1.25 -12.84
C GLY A 53 -27.52 2.06 -11.55
N ASN A 54 -27.45 1.36 -10.41
CA ASN A 54 -27.34 2.02 -9.10
C ASN A 54 -25.88 2.35 -8.79
N VAL A 55 -25.55 3.64 -8.71
CA VAL A 55 -24.24 4.17 -8.34
C VAL A 55 -24.40 5.43 -7.50
N LYS A 56 -23.68 5.53 -6.39
CA LYS A 56 -23.77 6.67 -5.48
C LYS A 56 -22.52 6.83 -4.63
N VAL A 57 -22.09 8.07 -4.41
CA VAL A 57 -21.13 8.40 -3.34
C VAL A 57 -21.86 8.35 -2.00
N ILE A 58 -21.33 7.56 -1.07
CA ILE A 58 -21.90 7.36 0.26
C ILE A 58 -20.82 7.50 1.34
N ALA A 59 -21.22 7.64 2.59
CA ALA A 59 -20.30 7.52 3.71
C ALA A 59 -19.66 6.12 3.70
N ASN A 60 -18.35 6.03 3.93
CA ASN A 60 -17.59 4.80 3.90
C ASN A 60 -18.10 3.81 4.97
N PRO A 61 -18.78 2.71 4.59
CA PRO A 61 -19.33 1.78 5.56
C PRO A 61 -18.25 0.89 6.19
N TYR A 62 -17.05 0.87 5.62
CA TYR A 62 -15.91 0.04 6.04
C TYR A 62 -14.68 0.90 6.30
N LYS A 63 -14.87 2.00 7.04
CA LYS A 63 -13.79 2.85 7.55
C LYS A 63 -13.18 2.22 8.79
N GLU A 64 -12.44 1.15 8.59
CA GLU A 64 -11.85 0.35 9.66
C GLU A 64 -10.37 0.05 9.39
N LYS A 65 -9.60 -0.10 10.46
CA LYS A 65 -8.21 -0.56 10.38
C LYS A 65 -8.21 -2.08 10.32
N ASP A 66 -7.52 -2.66 9.34
CA ASP A 66 -7.34 -4.11 9.28
C ASP A 66 -6.14 -4.55 10.13
N ALA A 67 -6.29 -5.67 10.84
CA ALA A 67 -5.26 -6.22 11.72
C ALA A 67 -3.92 -6.48 11.01
N LEU A 68 -3.93 -6.90 9.74
CA LEU A 68 -2.73 -7.24 8.95
C LEU A 68 -2.30 -6.14 7.98
N ALA A 69 -3.25 -5.39 7.42
CA ALA A 69 -2.95 -4.35 6.42
C ALA A 69 -2.91 -2.92 6.98
N GLY A 70 -3.48 -2.69 8.17
CA GLY A 70 -3.42 -1.41 8.88
C GLY A 70 -4.47 -0.46 8.35
N ASP A 71 -4.08 0.78 8.08
CA ASP A 71 -4.97 1.80 7.52
C ASP A 71 -5.16 1.50 6.02
N THR A 72 -6.19 0.72 5.69
CA THR A 72 -6.47 0.32 4.30
C THR A 72 -7.21 1.40 3.53
N ASN A 73 -8.42 1.75 4.00
CA ASN A 73 -9.19 2.86 3.47
C ASN A 73 -9.85 3.66 4.60
N MET A 74 -9.24 4.81 4.93
CA MET A 74 -9.69 5.70 5.99
C MET A 74 -10.46 6.92 5.48
N SER A 75 -10.80 6.96 4.19
CA SER A 75 -11.67 7.99 3.59
C SER A 75 -13.05 8.02 4.28
N ASP A 76 -13.63 9.21 4.41
CA ASP A 76 -14.99 9.41 4.92
C ASP A 76 -16.04 9.00 3.89
N HIS A 77 -15.73 9.07 2.58
CA HIS A 77 -16.65 8.74 1.50
C HIS A 77 -16.08 7.75 0.50
N VAL A 78 -16.96 6.96 -0.13
CA VAL A 78 -16.61 6.00 -1.18
C VAL A 78 -17.68 5.97 -2.26
N LEU A 79 -17.32 5.52 -3.45
CA LEU A 79 -18.28 5.23 -4.51
C LEU A 79 -18.82 3.81 -4.37
N ALA A 80 -20.10 3.70 -4.01
CA ALA A 80 -20.83 2.45 -4.02
C ALA A 80 -21.51 2.24 -5.38
N PHE A 81 -21.47 1.02 -5.89
CA PHE A 81 -22.30 0.63 -7.03
C PHE A 81 -22.82 -0.79 -6.88
N GLN A 82 -23.98 -1.04 -7.49
CA GLN A 82 -24.59 -2.36 -7.53
C GLN A 82 -24.07 -3.12 -8.76
N ARG A 83 -23.32 -4.19 -8.54
CA ARG A 83 -23.04 -5.18 -9.57
C ARG A 83 -24.30 -6.02 -9.79
N SER A 84 -24.98 -5.78 -10.91
CA SER A 84 -26.25 -6.45 -11.22
C SER A 84 -26.07 -7.77 -11.95
N ARG A 85 -26.86 -8.79 -11.60
CA ARG A 85 -26.92 -10.09 -12.30
C ARG A 85 -27.35 -9.99 -13.77
N TRP A 86 -28.03 -8.91 -14.13
CA TRP A 86 -28.48 -8.66 -15.50
C TRP A 86 -27.40 -8.01 -16.39
N GLY A 87 -26.30 -7.55 -15.81
CA GLY A 87 -25.16 -7.02 -16.54
C GLY A 87 -24.24 -8.15 -17.01
N SER A 88 -23.57 -7.99 -18.15
CA SER A 88 -22.59 -8.97 -18.63
C SER A 88 -21.45 -9.16 -17.63
N ASN A 89 -20.57 -10.14 -17.83
CA ASN A 89 -19.36 -10.29 -17.01
C ASN A 89 -18.43 -9.05 -17.05
N THR A 90 -18.59 -8.15 -18.03
CA THR A 90 -17.81 -6.90 -18.11
C THR A 90 -18.55 -5.67 -17.59
N PHE A 91 -19.73 -5.85 -16.98
CA PHE A 91 -20.49 -4.77 -16.36
C PHE A 91 -19.75 -4.22 -15.13
N GLY A 92 -19.58 -2.90 -15.09
CA GLY A 92 -18.82 -2.23 -14.05
C GLY A 92 -19.22 -0.79 -13.80
N VAL A 93 -18.62 -0.20 -12.77
CA VAL A 93 -18.78 1.22 -12.45
C VAL A 93 -17.92 2.06 -13.37
N ARG A 94 -18.52 3.10 -13.95
CA ARG A 94 -17.85 4.06 -14.83
C ARG A 94 -17.53 5.34 -14.07
N VAL A 95 -16.27 5.76 -14.13
CA VAL A 95 -15.79 7.06 -13.68
C VAL A 95 -15.34 7.85 -14.90
N THR A 96 -16.08 8.89 -15.27
CA THR A 96 -15.68 9.82 -16.32
C THR A 96 -14.70 10.83 -15.75
N LEU A 97 -13.50 10.87 -16.31
CA LEU A 97 -12.38 11.62 -15.78
C LEU A 97 -12.55 13.11 -16.07
N LYS A 98 -12.05 13.96 -15.17
CA LYS A 98 -11.91 15.40 -15.43
C LYS A 98 -10.79 15.67 -16.43
N ASP A 99 -9.63 15.07 -16.17
CA ASP A 99 -8.47 15.11 -17.04
C ASP A 99 -8.29 13.74 -17.71
N ALA A 100 -8.09 13.75 -19.03
CA ALA A 100 -7.92 12.53 -19.81
C ALA A 100 -6.53 11.93 -19.62
N ILE A 101 -6.44 10.62 -19.45
CA ILE A 101 -5.16 9.91 -19.37
C ILE A 101 -4.63 9.72 -20.79
N LYS A 102 -3.45 10.28 -21.07
CA LYS A 102 -2.77 10.10 -22.36
C LYS A 102 -2.03 8.76 -22.35
N LEU A 103 -2.40 7.85 -23.26
CA LEU A 103 -1.71 6.58 -23.37
C LEU A 103 -0.34 6.74 -24.04
N SER A 104 0.57 5.84 -23.67
CA SER A 104 1.90 5.73 -24.27
C SER A 104 2.34 4.27 -24.33
N GLN A 105 3.46 4.02 -25.02
CA GLN A 105 4.09 2.70 -25.04
C GLN A 105 4.69 2.31 -23.68
N THR A 106 4.96 3.29 -22.81
CA THR A 106 5.37 3.04 -21.42
C THR A 106 4.13 2.87 -20.54
N PRO A 107 4.06 1.80 -19.71
CA PRO A 107 2.92 1.57 -18.85
C PRO A 107 2.76 2.69 -17.81
N GLN A 108 1.52 3.16 -17.68
CA GLN A 108 1.03 3.87 -16.51
C GLN A 108 0.15 2.91 -15.72
N TYR A 109 0.11 3.05 -14.41
CA TYR A 109 -0.63 2.16 -13.53
C TYR A 109 -1.80 2.89 -12.92
N VAL A 110 -2.98 2.29 -13.04
CA VAL A 110 -4.20 2.71 -12.36
C VAL A 110 -4.34 1.86 -11.11
N HIS A 111 -4.36 2.52 -9.97
CA HIS A 111 -4.66 1.98 -8.66
C HIS A 111 -6.09 2.36 -8.30
N VAL A 112 -6.84 1.46 -7.70
CA VAL A 112 -8.15 1.76 -7.10
C VAL A 112 -8.32 0.91 -5.86
N LYS A 113 -8.66 1.53 -4.74
CA LYS A 113 -9.08 0.77 -3.55
C LYS A 113 -10.45 0.19 -3.85
N MET A 114 -10.59 -1.11 -3.76
CA MET A 114 -11.83 -1.84 -4.03
C MET A 114 -12.18 -2.75 -2.86
N ARG A 115 -13.47 -2.88 -2.57
CA ARG A 115 -14.03 -3.90 -1.68
C ARG A 115 -15.24 -4.55 -2.34
N LYS A 116 -15.22 -5.89 -2.45
CA LYS A 116 -16.29 -6.70 -3.04
C LYS A 116 -16.57 -7.96 -2.19
N PRO A 117 -17.84 -8.43 -2.11
CA PRO A 117 -18.23 -9.59 -1.30
C PRO A 117 -18.09 -10.94 -2.01
N LYS A 118 -17.90 -10.93 -3.34
CA LYS A 118 -17.69 -12.15 -4.13
C LYS A 118 -16.19 -12.34 -4.40
N SER A 119 -15.69 -13.56 -4.58
CA SER A 119 -14.36 -13.78 -5.17
C SER A 119 -14.45 -13.73 -6.71
N GLY A 120 -13.33 -13.57 -7.41
CA GLY A 120 -13.28 -13.55 -8.86
C GLY A 120 -12.41 -12.44 -9.42
N ARG A 121 -12.02 -12.57 -10.69
CA ARG A 121 -11.14 -11.61 -11.37
C ARG A 121 -11.81 -10.24 -11.50
N VAL A 122 -10.97 -9.22 -11.45
CA VAL A 122 -11.33 -7.81 -11.63
C VAL A 122 -10.63 -7.31 -12.88
N MET A 123 -11.33 -6.52 -13.70
CA MET A 123 -10.76 -5.86 -14.87
C MET A 123 -11.07 -4.36 -14.87
N CYS A 124 -10.19 -3.60 -15.52
CA CYS A 124 -10.38 -2.20 -15.84
C CYS A 124 -10.48 -2.04 -17.35
N PHE A 125 -11.54 -1.42 -17.83
CA PHE A 125 -11.70 -1.03 -19.23
C PHE A 125 -11.50 0.48 -19.35
N ALA A 126 -10.51 0.88 -20.14
CA ALA A 126 -10.22 2.29 -20.39
C ALA A 126 -10.96 2.73 -21.66
N LEU A 127 -11.98 3.57 -21.50
CA LEU A 127 -12.76 4.12 -22.62
C LEU A 127 -12.13 5.41 -23.11
N GLY A 128 -11.97 5.54 -24.42
CA GLY A 128 -11.24 6.67 -24.97
C GLY A 128 -11.45 6.86 -26.46
N SER A 129 -10.74 7.84 -27.00
CA SER A 129 -10.71 8.14 -28.42
C SER A 129 -9.32 8.60 -28.86
N ARG A 130 -9.05 8.51 -30.16
CA ARG A 130 -7.84 9.03 -30.76
C ARG A 130 -7.96 10.52 -31.09
N GLN A 131 -6.89 11.27 -30.82
CA GLN A 131 -6.81 12.70 -31.14
C GLN A 131 -6.96 12.98 -32.64
N ASP A 132 -6.38 12.11 -33.48
CA ASP A 132 -6.47 12.18 -34.95
C ASP A 132 -7.82 11.66 -35.50
N ARG A 133 -8.75 11.23 -34.65
CA ARG A 133 -10.10 10.79 -35.04
C ARG A 133 -11.19 11.49 -34.21
N PRO A 134 -11.43 12.79 -34.41
CA PRO A 134 -12.39 13.56 -33.61
C PRO A 134 -13.83 13.01 -33.63
N TRP A 135 -14.21 12.29 -34.69
CA TRP A 135 -15.53 11.65 -34.84
C TRP A 135 -15.67 10.33 -34.07
N GLN A 136 -14.58 9.77 -33.54
CA GLN A 136 -14.63 8.53 -32.78
C GLN A 136 -15.34 8.76 -31.44
N SER A 137 -16.30 7.91 -31.12
CA SER A 137 -16.95 7.91 -29.80
C SER A 137 -15.91 7.78 -28.67
N LYS A 138 -16.11 8.54 -27.60
CA LYS A 138 -15.29 8.44 -26.38
C LYS A 138 -15.57 7.19 -25.55
N ASP A 139 -16.60 6.42 -25.94
CA ASP A 139 -17.02 5.19 -25.26
C ASP A 139 -16.41 3.92 -25.88
N VAL A 140 -15.46 4.08 -26.81
CA VAL A 140 -14.72 2.94 -27.39
C VAL A 140 -13.70 2.44 -26.37
N VAL A 141 -13.71 1.13 -26.11
CA VAL A 141 -12.70 0.46 -25.28
C VAL A 141 -11.34 0.52 -25.98
N GLN A 142 -10.39 1.22 -25.37
CA GLN A 142 -9.01 1.35 -25.86
C GLN A 142 -8.06 0.36 -25.20
N VAL A 143 -8.32 0.01 -23.94
CA VAL A 143 -7.52 -0.92 -23.16
C VAL A 143 -8.43 -1.81 -22.31
N GLU A 144 -8.13 -3.10 -22.31
CA GLU A 144 -8.69 -4.09 -21.40
C GLU A 144 -7.57 -4.57 -20.48
N ALA A 145 -7.58 -4.12 -19.23
CA ALA A 145 -6.51 -4.40 -18.29
C ALA A 145 -7.00 -5.37 -17.21
N THR A 146 -6.30 -6.51 -17.07
CA THR A 146 -6.52 -7.44 -15.96
C THR A 146 -5.84 -6.93 -14.70
N CYS A 147 -6.49 -7.09 -13.55
CA CYS A 147 -5.89 -6.76 -12.25
C CYS A 147 -4.60 -7.57 -12.02
N LYS A 148 -3.50 -6.89 -11.72
CA LYS A 148 -2.18 -7.50 -11.47
C LYS A 148 -1.94 -7.77 -9.99
N SER A 149 -2.59 -7.03 -9.10
CA SER A 149 -2.49 -7.23 -7.66
C SER A 149 -3.45 -8.32 -7.19
N LYS A 150 -3.19 -8.81 -5.98
CA LYS A 150 -4.03 -9.81 -5.33
C LYS A 150 -5.39 -9.20 -4.99
N VAL A 151 -6.45 -9.88 -5.43
CA VAL A 151 -7.84 -9.54 -5.12
C VAL A 151 -8.24 -10.22 -3.80
N TYR A 152 -8.99 -9.50 -2.97
CA TYR A 152 -9.53 -10.02 -1.71
C TYR A 152 -11.05 -9.91 -1.69
N THR A 153 -11.68 -10.69 -0.84
CA THR A 153 -13.13 -10.66 -0.59
C THR A 153 -13.38 -10.07 0.80
N ASP A 154 -14.41 -9.23 0.91
CA ASP A 154 -14.82 -8.55 2.16
C ASP A 154 -13.68 -7.84 2.88
N LYS A 155 -12.75 -7.31 2.10
CA LYS A 155 -11.58 -6.57 2.54
C LYS A 155 -11.25 -5.51 1.50
N TRP A 156 -10.71 -4.38 1.96
CA TRP A 156 -10.18 -3.36 1.06
C TRP A 156 -8.88 -3.87 0.42
N PHE A 157 -8.77 -3.81 -0.88
CA PHE A 157 -7.53 -4.13 -1.57
C PHE A 157 -7.26 -3.09 -2.66
N ASP A 158 -6.00 -2.91 -2.99
CA ASP A 158 -5.61 -1.99 -4.05
C ASP A 158 -5.51 -2.77 -5.36
N ALA A 159 -6.51 -2.62 -6.22
CA ALA A 159 -6.55 -3.23 -7.54
C ALA A 159 -5.67 -2.41 -8.50
N VAL A 160 -4.64 -3.05 -9.06
CA VAL A 160 -3.62 -2.39 -9.90
C VAL A 160 -3.73 -2.86 -11.34
N PHE A 161 -3.87 -1.92 -12.26
CA PHE A 161 -4.04 -2.17 -13.70
C PHE A 161 -2.96 -1.46 -14.49
N ALA A 162 -2.33 -2.16 -15.44
CA ALA A 162 -1.37 -1.55 -16.36
C ALA A 162 -2.10 -1.03 -17.60
N LEU A 163 -1.97 0.28 -17.87
CA LEU A 163 -2.49 0.93 -19.06
C LEU A 163 -1.34 1.26 -20.00
N THR A 164 -1.36 0.65 -21.17
CA THR A 164 -0.44 0.89 -22.29
C THR A 164 -1.25 1.05 -23.57
N GLY A 165 -0.78 1.87 -24.49
CA GLY A 165 -1.45 2.03 -25.78
C GLY A 165 -0.65 2.86 -26.77
N ALA A 166 -1.26 3.10 -27.93
CA ALA A 166 -0.66 3.97 -28.94
C ALA A 166 -0.62 5.43 -28.47
N ASN A 167 0.46 6.13 -28.80
CA ASN A 167 0.54 7.58 -28.62
C ASN A 167 -0.62 8.26 -29.38
N GLY A 168 -1.20 9.30 -28.77
CA GLY A 168 -2.35 10.03 -29.35
C GLY A 168 -3.73 9.44 -29.01
N VAL A 169 -3.79 8.34 -28.23
CA VAL A 169 -5.05 7.87 -27.61
C VAL A 169 -5.23 8.54 -26.25
N ASN A 170 -6.41 9.13 -26.03
CA ASN A 170 -6.82 9.73 -24.77
C ASN A 170 -7.94 8.90 -24.13
N VAL A 171 -7.74 8.47 -22.90
CA VAL A 171 -8.75 7.80 -22.08
C VAL A 171 -9.57 8.85 -21.34
N HIS A 172 -10.88 8.83 -21.53
CA HIS A 172 -11.84 9.77 -20.92
C HIS A 172 -12.65 9.13 -19.78
N SER A 173 -12.68 7.80 -19.71
CA SER A 173 -13.38 7.10 -18.61
C SER A 173 -12.68 5.81 -18.26
N LEU A 174 -12.72 5.46 -16.97
CA LEU A 174 -12.32 4.16 -16.47
C LEU A 174 -13.59 3.40 -16.07
N VAL A 175 -13.67 2.13 -16.44
CA VAL A 175 -14.74 1.22 -16.03
C VAL A 175 -14.13 0.07 -15.25
N PHE A 176 -14.50 -0.07 -13.98
CA PHE A 176 -14.03 -1.15 -13.13
C PHE A 176 -15.10 -2.24 -13.05
N ALA A 177 -14.84 -3.37 -13.73
CA ALA A 177 -15.66 -4.57 -13.66
C ALA A 177 -15.19 -5.43 -12.48
N PRO A 178 -15.99 -5.57 -11.42
CA PRO A 178 -15.55 -6.17 -10.17
C PRO A 178 -15.59 -7.70 -10.21
N ASP A 179 -16.29 -8.28 -11.17
CA ASP A 179 -16.45 -9.72 -11.32
C ASP A 179 -16.64 -10.06 -12.79
N VAL A 180 -15.57 -10.54 -13.42
CA VAL A 180 -15.53 -10.95 -14.84
C VAL A 180 -15.67 -12.45 -15.04
N GLU A 181 -16.01 -13.18 -13.98
CA GLU A 181 -16.37 -14.59 -14.10
C GLU A 181 -17.70 -14.78 -14.82
N SER A 182 -17.96 -16.00 -15.27
CA SER A 182 -19.19 -16.33 -16.00
C SER A 182 -20.43 -16.04 -15.13
N THR A 183 -21.36 -15.25 -15.65
CA THR A 183 -22.54 -14.77 -14.91
C THR A 183 -23.65 -15.81 -14.74
N HIS A 184 -23.50 -17.01 -15.31
CA HIS A 184 -24.48 -18.09 -15.19
C HIS A 184 -24.85 -18.45 -13.73
N ASP A 185 -23.89 -18.34 -12.82
CA ASP A 185 -24.08 -18.63 -11.39
C ASP A 185 -24.31 -17.36 -10.54
N LEU A 186 -24.47 -16.19 -11.18
CA LEU A 186 -24.73 -14.93 -10.48
C LEU A 186 -26.23 -14.79 -10.20
N ASN A 187 -26.69 -15.39 -9.10
CA ASN A 187 -28.10 -15.46 -8.77
C ASN A 187 -28.67 -14.16 -8.16
N GLU A 188 -27.81 -13.30 -7.63
CA GLU A 188 -28.20 -12.07 -6.94
C GLU A 188 -27.24 -10.91 -7.23
N ASP A 189 -27.76 -9.71 -7.07
CA ASP A 189 -27.00 -8.47 -7.18
C ASP A 189 -26.21 -8.23 -5.90
N PHE A 190 -25.03 -7.61 -5.99
CA PHE A 190 -24.23 -7.28 -4.82
C PHE A 190 -23.60 -5.90 -4.94
N VAL A 191 -23.32 -5.28 -3.79
CA VAL A 191 -22.70 -3.95 -3.74
C VAL A 191 -21.18 -4.06 -3.74
N VAL A 192 -20.54 -3.20 -4.50
CA VAL A 192 -19.08 -3.04 -4.54
C VAL A 192 -18.76 -1.58 -4.23
N TYR A 193 -17.66 -1.39 -3.50
CA TYR A 193 -17.17 -0.07 -3.12
C TYR A 193 -15.82 0.16 -3.80
N ILE A 194 -15.65 1.34 -4.39
CA ILE A 194 -14.35 1.81 -4.88
C ILE A 194 -14.02 3.19 -4.32
N ASP A 195 -12.72 3.45 -4.20
CA ASP A 195 -12.21 4.72 -3.70
C ASP A 195 -10.76 4.96 -4.14
N ASP A 196 -10.29 6.20 -3.98
CA ASP A 196 -8.89 6.61 -4.05
C ASP A 196 -8.19 6.08 -5.30
N ILE A 197 -8.72 6.48 -6.46
CA ILE A 197 -8.17 6.09 -7.76
C ILE A 197 -6.93 6.95 -8.00
N GLU A 198 -5.79 6.30 -8.22
CA GLU A 198 -4.54 6.98 -8.57
C GLU A 198 -4.00 6.47 -9.89
N VAL A 199 -3.50 7.38 -10.73
CA VAL A 199 -2.75 7.06 -11.94
C VAL A 199 -1.32 7.49 -11.73
N ASN A 200 -0.38 6.54 -11.72
CA ASN A 200 1.03 6.82 -11.46
C ASN A 200 1.96 5.81 -12.17
N GLY A 201 3.26 5.88 -11.90
CA GLY A 201 4.28 4.99 -12.51
C GLY A 201 4.58 3.70 -11.75
N SER A 202 3.90 3.43 -10.63
CA SER A 202 4.20 2.31 -9.73
C SER A 202 3.38 1.07 -10.09
N ALA A 203 4.04 -0.08 -10.21
CA ALA A 203 3.33 -1.36 -10.32
C ALA A 203 2.96 -1.98 -8.96
N LEU A 204 3.40 -1.36 -7.86
CA LEU A 204 3.31 -1.93 -6.50
C LEU A 204 1.97 -1.60 -5.86
N THR A 205 1.32 -2.62 -5.30
CA THR A 205 0.07 -2.45 -4.55
C THR A 205 0.26 -1.59 -3.29
N ARG A 206 -0.73 -0.75 -2.99
CA ARG A 206 -0.76 0.12 -1.80
C ARG A 206 -1.23 -0.61 -0.53
N ILE A 207 -1.90 -1.75 -0.69
CA ILE A 207 -2.46 -2.53 0.41
C ILE A 207 -1.92 -3.95 0.35
N GLU A 208 -1.24 -4.38 1.40
CA GLU A 208 -0.73 -5.74 1.53
C GLU A 208 -1.14 -6.34 2.88
N TYR A 209 -1.70 -7.55 2.84
CA TYR A 209 -2.11 -8.30 4.03
C TYR A 209 -0.99 -9.24 4.45
N ASN A 210 -0.02 -8.74 5.19
CA ASN A 210 1.15 -9.51 5.61
C ASN A 210 1.42 -9.36 7.10
N VAL A 211 1.91 -10.45 7.70
CA VAL A 211 2.60 -10.40 8.99
C VAL A 211 4.04 -9.96 8.71
N TYR A 212 4.45 -8.88 9.35
CA TYR A 212 5.72 -8.17 9.20
C TYR A 212 5.97 -7.70 7.76
N PRO A 213 5.12 -6.81 7.22
CA PRO A 213 5.29 -6.30 5.88
C PRO A 213 6.64 -5.59 5.71
N ILE A 214 7.14 -5.63 4.49
CA ILE A 214 8.34 -4.94 4.02
C ILE A 214 8.03 -4.31 2.66
N ASN A 215 8.71 -3.24 2.29
CA ASN A 215 8.42 -2.45 1.10
C ASN A 215 9.09 -2.98 -0.19
N PHE A 216 9.52 -4.24 -0.18
CA PHE A 216 10.17 -4.92 -1.30
C PHE A 216 9.95 -6.43 -1.19
N ASP A 217 10.13 -7.15 -2.29
CA ASP A 217 10.04 -8.62 -2.31
C ASP A 217 11.07 -9.24 -1.33
N LYS A 218 10.67 -10.19 -0.47
CA LYS A 218 11.59 -10.87 0.49
C LYS A 218 12.79 -11.56 -0.19
N THR A 219 12.69 -11.82 -1.48
CA THR A 219 13.74 -12.40 -2.32
C THR A 219 14.56 -11.33 -3.06
N ALA A 220 14.27 -10.03 -2.93
CA ALA A 220 15.05 -8.98 -3.58
C ALA A 220 16.54 -9.03 -3.15
N THR A 221 17.43 -8.80 -4.11
CA THR A 221 18.88 -8.77 -3.90
C THR A 221 19.42 -7.35 -3.98
N LYS A 222 20.49 -7.07 -3.21
CA LYS A 222 21.20 -5.79 -3.27
C LYS A 222 22.00 -5.65 -4.57
N GLU A 223 22.09 -4.42 -5.08
CA GLU A 223 22.92 -4.09 -6.23
C GLU A 223 24.37 -3.75 -5.83
N ASN A 224 24.55 -3.07 -4.69
CA ASN A 224 25.86 -2.65 -4.23
C ASN A 224 26.57 -3.77 -3.44
N ASN A 225 27.66 -4.31 -4.00
CA ASN A 225 28.39 -5.40 -3.36
C ASN A 225 29.28 -4.98 -2.18
N ASN A 226 29.61 -3.69 -2.06
CA ASN A 226 30.46 -3.15 -1.00
C ASN A 226 29.69 -2.73 0.26
N ARG A 227 28.36 -2.90 0.25
CA ARG A 227 27.49 -2.62 1.41
C ARG A 227 26.80 -3.90 1.86
N TYR A 228 26.98 -4.27 3.13
CA TYR A 228 26.36 -5.48 3.69
C TYR A 228 26.37 -5.44 5.22
N THR A 229 25.43 -6.18 5.81
CA THR A 229 25.37 -6.47 7.25
C THR A 229 25.78 -7.91 7.48
N SER A 230 26.69 -8.16 8.42
CA SER A 230 27.14 -9.50 8.82
C SER A 230 26.46 -10.01 10.10
N GLY A 231 25.74 -9.14 10.80
CA GLY A 231 24.92 -9.51 11.94
C GLY A 231 24.48 -8.32 12.78
N ALA A 232 23.85 -8.63 13.90
CA ALA A 232 23.47 -7.68 14.94
C ALA A 232 23.71 -8.29 16.31
N THR A 233 23.96 -7.43 17.31
CA THR A 233 24.17 -7.86 18.70
C THR A 233 23.22 -7.16 19.65
N ILE A 234 22.87 -7.85 20.72
CA ILE A 234 22.26 -7.27 21.92
C ILE A 234 23.11 -7.68 23.11
N THR A 235 23.47 -6.72 23.95
CA THR A 235 24.23 -6.94 25.18
C THR A 235 23.39 -6.56 26.39
N SER A 236 23.38 -7.45 27.38
CA SER A 236 22.84 -7.20 28.71
C SER A 236 23.94 -7.37 29.76
N ALA A 237 23.59 -7.24 31.04
CA ALA A 237 24.51 -7.57 32.14
C ALA A 237 24.96 -9.04 32.13
N ASP A 238 24.16 -9.94 31.54
CA ASP A 238 24.46 -11.38 31.44
C ASP A 238 25.37 -11.72 30.24
N GLY A 239 25.71 -10.74 29.39
CA GLY A 239 26.64 -10.89 28.26
C GLY A 239 26.07 -10.46 26.91
N THR A 240 26.87 -10.66 25.85
CA THR A 240 26.52 -10.31 24.47
C THR A 240 25.99 -11.51 23.69
N GLN A 241 24.86 -11.31 23.00
CA GLN A 241 24.24 -12.28 22.09
C GLN A 241 24.27 -11.74 20.66
N THR A 242 24.57 -12.61 19.69
CA THR A 242 24.77 -12.23 18.29
C THR A 242 23.86 -13.04 17.36
N ILE A 243 23.25 -12.34 16.40
CA ILE A 243 22.51 -12.93 15.28
C ILE A 243 23.28 -12.62 14.01
N SER A 244 23.85 -13.64 13.38
CA SER A 244 24.65 -13.49 12.15
C SER A 244 23.78 -13.49 10.90
N THR A 245 24.20 -12.72 9.89
CA THR A 245 23.57 -12.65 8.57
C THR A 245 24.55 -13.02 7.48
N ASN A 246 24.04 -13.53 6.35
CA ASN A 246 24.84 -13.98 5.22
C ASN A 246 24.70 -13.03 4.02
N GLN A 247 24.33 -11.77 4.28
CA GLN A 247 23.98 -10.80 3.24
C GLN A 247 25.10 -10.55 2.23
N GLN A 248 26.36 -10.72 2.63
CA GLN A 248 27.49 -10.58 1.70
C GLN A 248 27.51 -11.72 0.66
N SER A 249 27.20 -12.95 1.06
CA SER A 249 27.23 -14.13 0.18
C SER A 249 25.91 -14.32 -0.57
N ASP A 250 24.77 -14.25 0.13
CA ASP A 250 23.45 -14.49 -0.46
C ASP A 250 22.86 -13.26 -1.19
N LYS A 251 23.42 -12.08 -0.91
CA LYS A 251 23.00 -10.78 -1.47
C LYS A 251 21.56 -10.39 -1.17
N ARG A 252 20.82 -11.11 -0.33
CA ARG A 252 19.40 -10.83 -0.04
C ARG A 252 19.27 -9.59 0.86
N LEU A 253 18.38 -8.69 0.49
CA LEU A 253 18.04 -7.51 1.30
C LEU A 253 17.35 -7.93 2.60
N TYR A 254 16.42 -8.88 2.52
CA TYR A 254 15.76 -9.46 3.68
C TYR A 254 16.52 -10.69 4.19
N GLN A 255 16.78 -10.74 5.50
CA GLN A 255 17.46 -11.83 6.17
C GLN A 255 16.51 -12.46 7.20
N ASP A 256 15.90 -13.60 6.86
CA ASP A 256 15.08 -14.35 7.81
C ASP A 256 16.01 -15.06 8.81
N ARG A 257 15.89 -14.69 10.10
CA ARG A 257 16.64 -15.27 11.22
C ARG A 257 15.74 -15.77 12.33
N LEU A 258 14.53 -16.20 11.99
CA LEU A 258 13.53 -16.67 12.97
C LEU A 258 13.90 -18.00 13.63
N SER A 259 14.91 -18.71 13.14
CA SER A 259 15.50 -19.90 13.79
C SER A 259 16.48 -19.56 14.92
N GLN A 260 16.84 -18.28 15.07
CA GLN A 260 17.71 -17.78 16.12
C GLN A 260 16.91 -16.87 17.08
N SER A 261 17.38 -16.77 18.32
CA SER A 261 16.70 -15.99 19.36
C SER A 261 17.71 -15.31 20.28
N ILE A 262 17.32 -14.15 20.81
CA ILE A 262 18.02 -13.44 21.87
C ILE A 262 17.16 -13.50 23.12
N LYS A 263 17.78 -13.71 24.28
CA LYS A 263 17.12 -13.66 25.59
C LYS A 263 17.28 -12.29 26.21
N ALA A 264 16.21 -11.77 26.80
CA ALA A 264 16.22 -10.56 27.59
C ALA A 264 15.17 -10.66 28.71
N LYS A 265 15.35 -9.90 29.78
CA LYS A 265 14.47 -9.76 30.94
C LYS A 265 13.72 -8.43 30.82
N ALA A 266 12.41 -8.46 31.08
CA ALA A 266 11.60 -7.26 31.18
C ALA A 266 12.22 -6.28 32.19
N GLY A 267 12.25 -4.99 31.85
CA GLY A 267 12.82 -3.93 32.71
C GLY A 267 14.34 -3.81 32.69
N GLU A 268 15.08 -4.70 32.03
CA GLU A 268 16.54 -4.60 31.99
C GLU A 268 17.03 -3.57 30.96
N LYS A 269 18.18 -2.96 31.25
CA LYS A 269 18.87 -2.07 30.33
C LYS A 269 19.71 -2.88 29.34
N LEU A 270 19.55 -2.59 28.05
CA LEU A 270 20.18 -3.28 26.94
C LEU A 270 20.90 -2.29 26.02
N SER A 271 21.99 -2.76 25.41
CA SER A 271 22.63 -2.08 24.27
C SER A 271 22.53 -2.96 23.03
N ALA A 272 22.40 -2.34 21.86
CA ALA A 272 22.33 -3.05 20.60
C ALA A 272 23.30 -2.46 19.58
N SER A 273 23.78 -3.29 18.66
CA SER A 273 24.61 -2.83 17.55
C SER A 273 24.35 -3.63 16.28
N VAL A 274 24.63 -3.02 15.13
CA VAL A 274 24.59 -3.67 13.82
C VAL A 274 26.00 -3.74 13.24
N GLN A 275 26.37 -4.91 12.73
CA GLN A 275 27.67 -5.15 12.12
C GLN A 275 27.57 -4.82 10.63
N TYR A 276 27.47 -3.53 10.32
CA TYR A 276 27.32 -3.03 8.96
C TYR A 276 28.67 -2.57 8.38
N THR A 277 28.94 -3.00 7.15
CA THR A 277 30.06 -2.55 6.33
C THR A 277 29.52 -1.74 5.15
N GLY A 278 30.01 -0.53 4.95
CA GLY A 278 29.63 0.29 3.79
C GLY A 278 29.75 1.79 3.99
N GLY A 279 29.13 2.55 3.08
CA GLY A 279 28.99 4.01 3.17
C GLY A 279 27.81 4.43 4.05
N TRP A 280 27.36 5.68 3.93
CA TRP A 280 26.41 6.27 4.88
C TRP A 280 25.12 5.45 5.06
N MET A 281 24.72 5.28 6.32
CA MET A 281 23.55 4.47 6.70
C MET A 281 23.05 4.80 8.11
N ASN A 282 21.81 4.39 8.42
CA ASN A 282 21.23 4.43 9.75
C ASN A 282 20.86 3.04 10.25
N ALA A 283 20.49 2.94 11.52
CA ALA A 283 20.07 1.68 12.12
C ALA A 283 18.82 1.90 12.97
N TYR A 284 17.94 0.91 12.98
CA TYR A 284 16.69 0.91 13.72
C TYR A 284 16.43 -0.47 14.31
N LEU A 285 15.90 -0.49 15.52
CA LEU A 285 15.56 -1.68 16.28
C LEU A 285 14.12 -1.59 16.76
N TYR A 286 13.34 -2.61 16.43
CA TYR A 286 11.92 -2.71 16.78
C TYR A 286 11.63 -4.05 17.46
N LEU A 287 10.66 -4.05 18.36
CA LEU A 287 10.12 -5.24 19.02
C LEU A 287 8.60 -5.19 18.95
N ASP A 288 7.97 -6.15 18.29
CA ASP A 288 6.51 -6.26 18.22
C ASP A 288 5.99 -6.77 19.57
N ARG A 289 5.55 -5.83 20.43
CA ARG A 289 5.19 -6.12 21.83
C ARG A 289 3.78 -6.67 21.98
N ASN A 290 2.87 -6.30 21.09
CA ASN A 290 1.49 -6.78 21.11
C ASN A 290 1.28 -8.04 20.23
N LYS A 291 2.32 -8.46 19.49
CA LYS A 291 2.35 -9.65 18.62
C LYS A 291 1.33 -9.56 17.48
N ASP A 292 1.09 -8.35 17.00
CA ASP A 292 0.08 -8.10 15.95
C ASP A 292 0.66 -8.27 14.53
N GLY A 293 1.95 -8.57 14.40
CA GLY A 293 2.60 -8.72 13.11
C GLY A 293 3.05 -7.40 12.50
N LYS A 294 3.02 -6.29 13.24
CA LYS A 294 3.48 -4.98 12.81
C LYS A 294 4.40 -4.38 13.86
N PHE A 295 4.88 -3.17 13.57
CA PHE A 295 5.65 -2.38 14.51
C PHE A 295 4.99 -1.00 14.58
N ASP A 296 4.42 -0.63 15.72
CA ASP A 296 4.00 0.75 16.00
C ASP A 296 5.26 1.63 16.06
N THR A 297 5.39 2.57 15.13
CA THR A 297 6.54 3.48 15.07
C THR A 297 6.24 4.87 15.63
N SER A 298 5.24 5.00 16.49
CA SER A 298 4.85 6.26 17.12
C SER A 298 6.00 6.85 17.95
N LEU A 299 6.29 8.14 17.74
CA LEU A 299 7.32 8.90 18.46
C LEU A 299 6.69 10.14 19.11
N ASN A 300 7.24 10.55 20.24
CA ASN A 300 6.94 11.83 20.87
C ASN A 300 7.52 12.99 20.04
N ALA A 301 7.07 14.22 20.30
CA ALA A 301 7.52 15.41 19.57
C ALA A 301 9.04 15.66 19.69
N ASP A 302 9.65 15.20 20.79
CA ASP A 302 11.09 15.31 21.00
C ASP A 302 11.90 14.24 20.24
N GLY A 303 11.25 13.27 19.59
CA GLY A 303 11.84 12.15 18.87
C GLY A 303 11.87 10.84 19.68
N THR A 304 11.69 10.87 20.98
CA THR A 304 11.74 9.64 21.79
C THR A 304 10.59 8.68 21.43
N PRO A 305 10.77 7.36 21.52
CA PRO A 305 9.67 6.40 21.35
C PRO A 305 8.50 6.68 22.32
N ALA A 306 7.27 6.68 21.80
CA ALA A 306 6.08 6.75 22.64
C ALA A 306 5.93 5.50 23.51
N THR A 307 5.18 5.56 24.61
CA THR A 307 4.99 4.40 25.51
C THR A 307 4.43 3.17 24.80
N SER A 308 3.49 3.35 23.86
CA SER A 308 2.91 2.29 23.02
C SER A 308 3.76 1.92 21.78
N SER A 309 4.88 2.61 21.54
CA SER A 309 5.77 2.35 20.41
C SER A 309 6.53 1.03 20.53
N ASP A 310 6.63 0.31 19.41
CA ASP A 310 7.48 -0.87 19.26
C ASP A 310 8.93 -0.50 18.92
N VAL A 311 9.25 0.78 18.80
CA VAL A 311 10.62 1.27 18.58
C VAL A 311 11.41 1.17 19.88
N LEU A 312 12.45 0.34 19.89
CA LEU A 312 13.37 0.22 21.03
C LEU A 312 14.52 1.22 20.92
N SER A 313 15.13 1.34 19.74
CA SER A 313 16.25 2.25 19.52
C SER A 313 16.41 2.58 18.04
N TYR A 314 16.89 3.79 17.74
CA TYR A 314 17.25 4.19 16.39
C TYR A 314 18.35 5.23 16.40
N SER A 315 19.21 5.18 15.38
CA SER A 315 20.41 6.00 15.32
C SER A 315 20.16 7.40 14.75
N ASN A 316 19.20 7.54 13.83
CA ASN A 316 18.78 8.81 13.27
C ASN A 316 17.34 8.77 12.70
N TYR A 317 16.55 9.79 13.03
CA TYR A 317 15.32 10.17 12.36
C TYR A 317 15.10 11.67 12.57
N LYS A 318 14.92 12.44 11.49
CA LYS A 318 14.76 13.91 11.53
C LYS A 318 15.85 14.61 12.38
N ASN A 319 17.11 14.21 12.16
CA ASN A 319 18.30 14.72 12.87
C ASN A 319 18.32 14.49 14.40
N LYS A 320 17.56 13.50 14.89
CA LYS A 320 17.58 13.06 16.28
C LYS A 320 17.79 11.56 16.37
N ASN A 321 18.26 11.04 17.49
CA ASN A 321 18.25 9.60 17.81
C ASN A 321 17.09 9.25 18.77
N SER A 322 16.96 7.98 19.17
CA SER A 322 15.88 7.51 20.04
C SER A 322 15.85 8.10 21.44
N VAL A 323 16.90 8.82 21.87
CA VAL A 323 16.91 9.56 23.15
C VAL A 323 16.67 11.06 22.95
N GLY A 324 16.26 11.48 21.74
CA GLY A 324 15.97 12.87 21.38
C GLY A 324 17.21 13.73 21.13
N ALA A 325 18.42 13.16 21.20
CA ALA A 325 19.67 13.89 21.02
C ALA A 325 19.96 14.12 19.53
N GLY A 326 20.54 15.29 19.23
CA GLY A 326 20.95 15.66 17.87
C GLY A 326 22.07 14.76 17.35
N THR A 327 21.99 14.39 16.07
CA THR A 327 22.90 13.40 15.45
C THR A 327 23.92 14.00 14.48
N GLY A 328 23.95 15.33 14.34
CA GLY A 328 24.89 16.04 13.47
C GLY A 328 24.69 15.70 11.99
N ASN A 329 25.71 15.07 11.37
CA ASN A 329 25.69 14.74 9.94
C ASN A 329 24.70 13.61 9.56
N CYS A 330 23.95 13.08 10.53
CA CYS A 330 22.95 12.03 10.36
C CYS A 330 23.50 10.69 9.85
N ASN A 331 24.82 10.54 9.67
CA ASN A 331 25.43 9.31 9.21
C ASN A 331 25.97 8.50 10.39
N THR A 332 25.12 7.69 10.98
CA THR A 332 25.49 6.85 12.11
C THR A 332 24.58 5.65 12.20
N THR A 333 25.16 4.49 12.52
CA THR A 333 24.45 3.25 12.88
C THR A 333 24.49 3.00 14.39
N ALA A 334 25.03 3.93 15.18
CA ALA A 334 25.11 3.81 16.63
C ALA A 334 23.71 3.94 17.25
N LEU A 335 23.25 2.86 17.87
CA LEU A 335 21.97 2.79 18.58
C LEU A 335 22.18 3.19 20.04
N PRO A 336 21.45 4.18 20.57
CA PRO A 336 21.41 4.43 22.01
C PRO A 336 20.95 3.21 22.79
N ASP A 337 21.46 3.06 24.02
CA ASP A 337 20.94 2.09 24.99
C ASP A 337 19.45 2.30 25.22
N PHE A 338 18.74 1.21 25.52
CA PHE A 338 17.31 1.24 25.80
C PHE A 338 16.99 0.33 26.98
N THR A 339 15.80 0.52 27.56
CA THR A 339 15.29 -0.35 28.61
C THR A 339 14.12 -1.14 28.04
N LEU A 340 14.12 -2.46 28.21
CA LEU A 340 12.99 -3.28 27.80
C LEU A 340 11.78 -2.95 28.70
N PRO A 341 10.55 -2.84 28.18
CA PRO A 341 9.39 -2.54 29.00
C PRO A 341 9.25 -3.51 30.18
N ALA A 342 9.03 -2.98 31.38
CA ALA A 342 8.99 -3.77 32.62
C ALA A 342 7.69 -4.59 32.75
N ASP A 343 6.64 -4.19 32.04
CA ASP A 343 5.33 -4.83 31.97
C ASP A 343 5.24 -5.92 30.89
N LEU A 344 6.34 -6.19 30.18
CA LEU A 344 6.38 -7.22 29.14
C LEU A 344 6.19 -8.61 29.76
N THR A 345 5.11 -9.29 29.38
CA THR A 345 4.85 -10.65 29.85
C THR A 345 5.92 -11.64 29.35
N PRO A 346 6.25 -12.70 30.10
CA PRO A 346 7.17 -13.72 29.61
C PRO A 346 6.66 -14.37 28.31
N GLY A 347 7.50 -14.44 27.28
CA GLY A 347 7.14 -15.11 26.03
C GLY A 347 8.08 -14.81 24.87
N PHE A 348 7.70 -15.31 23.69
CA PHE A 348 8.40 -15.04 22.44
C PHE A 348 7.81 -13.81 21.74
N TYR A 349 8.71 -12.95 21.29
CA TYR A 349 8.41 -11.70 20.59
C TYR A 349 9.22 -11.64 19.30
N ARG A 350 8.76 -10.83 18.33
CA ARG A 350 9.49 -10.65 17.07
C ARG A 350 10.27 -9.35 17.10
N LEU A 351 11.54 -9.47 16.76
CA LEU A 351 12.49 -8.37 16.72
C LEU A 351 12.84 -8.08 15.26
N ARG A 352 12.99 -6.80 14.91
CA ARG A 352 13.48 -6.38 13.60
C ARG A 352 14.64 -5.42 13.76
N PHE A 353 15.78 -5.78 13.18
CA PHE A 353 16.83 -4.82 12.84
C PHE A 353 16.62 -4.34 11.42
N LYS A 354 16.75 -3.03 11.21
CA LYS A 354 16.79 -2.40 9.89
C LYS A 354 18.04 -1.53 9.82
N VAL A 355 18.77 -1.65 8.71
CA VAL A 355 19.95 -0.88 8.38
C VAL A 355 19.69 -0.16 7.07
#